data_AF-A0A534T3G4-F1
#
_entry.id   AF-A0A534T3G4-F1
#
_cell.length_a   1.000
_cell.length_b   1.000
_cell.length_c   1.000
_cell.angle_alpha   90.00
_cell.angle_beta   90.00
_cell.angle_gamma   90.00
#
_symmetry.space_group_name_H-M   'P 1'
#
loop_
_entity.id
_entity.type
_entity.pdbx_description
1 polymer ?
#
loop_
_entity_poly.entity_id
_entity_poly.type
_entity_poly.pdbx_seq_one_letter_code
_entity_poly.pdbx_strand_id
1 'polypeptide(L)' 'MRDVCARCAAYLHCCRNCAFYEAGLHNDCREPNAERVADKEAGNFCDYFRPAAHGAASATASEARGRLDALFKKR' A
#
# COMPACT_ATOMS: atom_id res chain seq x y z
N MET A 1 -14.30 12.31 8.96
CA MET A 1 -13.19 13.26 8.73
C MET A 1 -12.44 12.74 7.52
N ARG A 2 -12.28 13.52 6.44
CA ARG A 2 -11.48 13.08 5.28
C ARG A 2 -10.03 13.37 5.62
N ASP A 3 -9.32 12.36 6.12
CA ASP A 3 -7.89 12.51 6.40
C ASP A 3 -7.13 12.59 5.08
N VAL A 4 -6.55 13.77 4.84
CA VAL A 4 -5.73 14.07 3.67
C VAL A 4 -4.33 14.45 4.12
N CYS A 5 -3.34 14.14 3.29
CA CYS A 5 -1.96 14.52 3.57
C CYS A 5 -1.81 16.05 3.51
N ALA A 6 -1.27 16.65 4.57
CA ALA A 6 -1.04 18.10 4.63
C ALA A 6 -0.05 18.63 3.57
N ARG A 7 0.77 17.75 2.98
CA ARG A 7 1.80 18.13 1.99
C ARG A 7 1.31 18.04 0.55
N CYS A 8 0.56 16.99 0.21
CA CYS A 8 0.17 16.71 -1.19
C CYS A 8 -1.34 16.56 -1.39
N ALA A 9 -2.15 16.73 -0.34
CA ALA A 9 -3.61 16.57 -0.35
C ALA A 9 -4.12 15.17 -0.76
N ALA A 10 -3.24 14.17 -0.89
CA ALA A 10 -3.64 12.79 -1.15
C ALA A 10 -4.47 12.23 0.02
N TYR A 11 -5.49 11.42 -0.30
CA TYR A 11 -6.30 10.77 0.72
C TYR A 11 -5.49 9.73 1.48
N LEU A 12 -5.54 9.81 2.81
CA LEU A 12 -4.87 8.84 3.69
C LEU A 12 -5.73 7.58 3.83
N HIS A 13 -7.06 7.75 3.86
CA HIS A 13 -8.03 6.66 3.90
C HIS A 13 -8.49 6.25 2.48
N CYS A 14 -7.60 5.57 1.76
CA CYS A 14 -7.84 5.06 0.41
C CYS A 14 -7.36 3.60 0.30
N CYS A 15 -7.77 2.88 -0.74
CA CYS A 15 -7.37 1.47 -0.91
C CYS A 15 -5.85 1.31 -0.96
N ARG A 16 -5.13 2.18 -1.68
CA ARG A 16 -3.67 2.05 -1.80
C ARG A 16 -2.89 2.18 -0.49
N ASN A 17 -3.48 2.82 0.52
CA ASN A 17 -2.92 2.93 1.86
C ASN A 17 -3.48 1.89 2.85
N CYS A 18 -4.28 0.93 2.38
CA CYS A 18 -4.85 -0.13 3.19
C CYS A 18 -3.94 -1.37 3.23
N ALA A 19 -3.80 -2.01 4.39
CA ALA A 19 -3.04 -3.24 4.58
C ALA A 19 -3.59 -4.45 3.80
N PHE A 20 -4.87 -4.41 3.41
CA PHE A 20 -5.54 -5.46 2.64
C PHE A 20 -5.46 -5.25 1.12
N TYR A 21 -4.97 -4.11 0.65
CA TYR A 21 -4.88 -3.85 -0.78
C TYR A 21 -3.81 -4.71 -1.43
N GLU A 22 -4.19 -5.42 -2.50
CA GLU A 22 -3.28 -6.22 -3.31
C GLU A 22 -3.77 -6.19 -4.76
N ALA A 23 -3.01 -5.52 -5.62
CA ALA A 23 -3.34 -5.39 -7.03
C ALA A 23 -3.36 -6.76 -7.72
N GLY A 24 -4.41 -7.01 -8.53
CA GLY A 24 -4.56 -8.25 -9.30
C GLY A 24 -5.43 -9.31 -8.64
N LEU A 25 -5.88 -9.10 -7.39
CA LEU A 25 -6.97 -9.88 -6.81
C LEU A 25 -8.33 -9.44 -7.40
N HIS A 26 -9.37 -10.24 -7.22
CA HIS A 26 -10.72 -9.99 -7.76
C HIS A 26 -11.24 -8.55 -7.54
N ASN A 27 -10.98 -7.96 -6.37
CA ASN A 27 -11.34 -6.59 -6.02
C ASN A 27 -10.12 -5.69 -5.71
N ASP A 28 -8.93 -6.13 -6.10
CA ASP A 28 -7.64 -5.60 -5.61
C ASP A 28 -7.56 -5.57 -4.07
N CYS A 29 -8.24 -6.50 -3.41
CA CYS A 29 -8.39 -6.56 -1.96
C CYS A 29 -8.33 -8.00 -1.49
N ARG A 30 -7.61 -8.24 -0.38
CA ARG A 30 -7.52 -9.53 0.30
C ARG A 30 -8.76 -9.88 1.11
N GLU A 31 -9.55 -8.89 1.50
CA GLU A 31 -10.83 -9.09 2.19
C GLU A 31 -11.94 -9.31 1.15
N PRO A 32 -12.50 -10.52 1.00
CA PRO A 32 -13.48 -10.82 -0.04
C PRO A 32 -14.82 -10.11 0.16
N ASN A 33 -15.17 -9.77 1.40
CA ASN A 33 -16.44 -9.11 1.73
C ASN A 33 -16.37 -7.58 1.65
N ALA A 34 -15.19 -7.01 1.41
CA ALA A 34 -15.04 -5.58 1.27
C ALA A 34 -15.74 -5.09 -0.01
N GLU A 35 -16.47 -3.98 0.11
CA GLU A 35 -17.09 -3.35 -1.05
C GLU A 35 -16.05 -2.95 -2.10
N ARG A 36 -16.39 -3.17 -3.37
CA ARG A 36 -15.50 -2.84 -4.47
C ARG A 36 -15.41 -1.32 -4.65
N VAL A 37 -14.24 -0.78 -4.37
CA VAL A 37 -13.90 0.61 -4.67
C VAL A 37 -13.33 0.72 -6.10
N ALA A 38 -13.88 1.59 -6.94
CA ALA A 38 -13.41 1.78 -8.32
C ALA A 38 -12.09 2.57 -8.38
N ASP A 39 -12.06 3.75 -7.73
CA ASP A 39 -10.87 4.57 -7.63
C ASP A 39 -10.10 4.23 -6.34
N LYS A 40 -8.96 3.57 -6.50
CA LYS A 40 -8.15 3.05 -5.38
C LYS A 40 -7.38 4.16 -4.64
N GLU A 41 -7.26 5.36 -5.24
CA GLU A 41 -6.52 6.51 -4.71
C GLU A 41 -7.45 7.56 -4.09
N ALA A 42 -8.72 7.58 -4.50
CA ALA A 42 -9.75 8.39 -3.86
C ALA A 42 -10.01 7.96 -2.42
N GLY A 43 -10.40 8.93 -1.60
CA GLY A 43 -10.88 8.70 -0.24
C GLY A 43 -12.16 7.87 -0.27
N ASN A 44 -12.23 6.84 0.58
CA ASN A 44 -13.40 5.97 0.67
C ASN A 44 -13.85 5.79 2.13
N PHE A 45 -14.91 5.01 2.34
CA PHE A 45 -15.49 4.72 3.66
C PHE A 45 -15.45 3.21 3.98
N CYS A 46 -14.46 2.49 3.45
CA CYS A 46 -14.36 1.05 3.64
C CYS A 46 -14.19 0.71 5.13
N ASP A 47 -15.14 -0.03 5.71
CA ASP A 47 -15.12 -0.43 7.13
C ASP A 47 -13.96 -1.38 7.48
N TYR A 48 -13.46 -2.10 6.48
CA TYR A 48 -12.30 -2.99 6.60
C TYR A 48 -10.96 -2.26 6.53
N PHE A 49 -10.94 -0.94 6.32
CA PHE A 49 -9.67 -0.22 6.19
C PHE A 49 -8.79 -0.43 7.41
N ARG A 50 -7.52 -0.74 7.15
CA ARG A 50 -6.45 -0.76 8.12
C ARG A 50 -5.26 -0.04 7.50
N PRO A 51 -4.71 1.01 8.13
CA PRO A 51 -3.58 1.72 7.55
C PRO A 51 -2.41 0.74 7.38
N ALA A 52 -1.87 0.68 6.17
CA ALA A 52 -0.70 -0.13 5.90
C ALA A 52 0.50 0.41 6.70
N ALA A 53 1.27 -0.49 7.29
CA ALA A 53 2.54 -0.12 7.90
C ALA A 53 3.55 0.22 6.79
N HIS A 54 3.55 1.46 6.32
CA HIS A 54 4.61 2.00 5.47
C HIS A 54 5.76 2.48 6.35
N GLY A 55 6.32 1.56 7.13
CA GLY A 55 7.58 1.79 7.82
C GLY A 55 8.73 1.51 6.87
N ALA A 56 9.70 2.41 6.79
CA ALA A 56 10.99 2.07 6.23
C ALA A 56 11.49 0.83 6.98
N ALA A 57 11.54 -0.32 6.31
CA ALA A 57 12.38 -1.39 6.80
C ALA A 57 13.77 -0.77 6.91
N SER A 58 14.27 -0.60 8.13
CA SER A 58 15.62 -0.13 8.40
C SER A 58 16.58 -1.24 8.00
N ALA A 59 16.69 -1.50 6.69
CA ALA A 59 17.75 -2.33 6.15
C ALA A 59 19.04 -1.55 6.28
N THR A 60 20.07 -2.20 6.81
CA THR A 60 21.41 -1.62 6.81
C THR A 60 21.86 -1.39 5.36
N ALA A 61 22.78 -0.45 5.15
CA ALA A 61 23.34 -0.19 3.83
C ALA A 61 23.93 -1.47 3.18
N SER A 62 24.49 -2.37 4.00
CA SER A 62 25.00 -3.67 3.57
C SER A 62 23.90 -4.60 3.05
N GLU A 63 22.77 -4.71 3.77
CA GLU A 63 21.64 -5.54 3.33
C GLU A 63 20.98 -5.00 2.06
N ALA A 64 20.84 -3.67 1.97
CA ALA A 64 20.33 -3.01 0.76
C ALA A 64 21.23 -3.29 -0.45
N ARG A 65 22.56 -3.21 -0.28
CA ARG A 65 23.53 -3.49 -1.33
C ARG A 65 23.49 -4.95 -1.77
N GLY A 66 23.45 -5.89 -0.83
CA GLY A 66 23.37 -7.32 -1.13
C GLY A 66 22.11 -7.70 -1.91
N ARG A 67 20.95 -7.13 -1.54
CA ARG A 67 19.68 -7.33 -2.28
C ARG A 67 19.75 -6.75 -3.69
N LEU A 68 20.35 -5.56 -3.85
CA LEU A 68 20.54 -4.93 -5.15
C LEU A 68 21.42 -5.79 -6.06
N ASP A 69 22.56 -6.27 -5.57
CA ASP A 69 23.47 -7.13 -6.34
C ASP A 69 22.80 -8.46 -6.75
N ALA A 70 21.93 -9.03 -5.91
CA ALA A 70 21.22 -10.28 -6.20
C ALA A 70 20.22 -10.14 -7.37
N LEU A 71 19.60 -8.97 -7.56
CA LEU A 71 18.68 -8.71 -8.66
C LEU A 71 19.37 -8.72 -10.03
N PHE A 72 20.64 -8.30 -10.09
CA PHE A 72 21.40 -8.17 -11.34
C PHE A 72 22.34 -9.34 -11.63
N LYS A 73 22.46 -10.33 -10.73
CA LYS A 73 23.38 -11.47 -10.88
C LYS A 73 22.83 -12.68 -11.66
N LYS A 74 21.63 -12.62 -12.22
CA LYS A 74 21.15 -13.65 -13.16
C LYS A 74 21.50 -13.27 -14.61
N ARG A 75 22.68 -13.64 -15.06
CA ARG A 75 23.00 -13.93 -16.46
C ARG A 75 23.92 -15.15 -16.52
#